data_AF-A0A6A5TBC5-F1
#
_entry.id   AF-A0A6A5TBC5-F1
#
_cell.length_a   1.000
_cell.length_b   1.000
_cell.length_c   1.000
_cell.angle_alpha   90.00
_cell.angle_beta   90.00
_cell.angle_gamma   90.00
#
_symmetry.space_group_name_H-M   'P 1'
#
loop_
_entity.id
_entity.type
_entity.pdbx_description
1 polymer ?
#
loop_
_entity_poly.entity_id
_entity_poly.type
_entity_poly.pdbx_seq_one_letter_code
_entity_poly.pdbx_strand_id
1 'polypeptide(L)'
;DTMSPHTMKRKASQELVCAHAQKQKVNKDDPDTNNKSCRLIRVLAQYGLLVVIASNLYPQDLYALAATSKSTYKAIFSSKESRTNLLSKMQCAGLGVAIRNALHKKSVYFDQYNCTEFIQCGARDTTGSIESRPCSSCARMTCNECRIHCVYGSIEQQPDEPDDLSEFSGFALLSAPEMRVLTPAHMPTDKVDSVIGDPGSNAIMPTMPYHDQGFLDTPLESNRAAKIQSVDSILDFDLGLGQLSLSTTSAEPHPSPVTQAFWDVSEGRKRWTCLHCTVRSPPCHCTLRKQFLDRWLCLPCYQDEQ
;
A
#
# COMPACT_ATOMS: atom_id res chain seq x y z
N ASP A 1 1.34 53.49 -4.10
CA ASP A 1 0.29 52.45 -4.21
C ASP A 1 0.83 51.08 -3.91
N THR A 2 0.79 50.75 -2.62
CA THR A 2 1.25 49.48 -2.03
C THR A 2 0.04 48.57 -1.83
N MET A 3 -0.08 47.51 -2.63
CA MET A 3 -1.10 46.49 -2.43
C MET A 3 -0.64 45.45 -1.40
N SER A 4 -1.41 45.34 -0.34
CA SER A 4 -1.26 44.41 0.78
C SER A 4 -1.86 43.03 0.43
N PRO A 5 -1.26 41.90 0.83
CA PRO A 5 -1.83 40.59 0.57
C PRO A 5 -2.88 40.22 1.63
N HIS A 6 -4.12 40.03 1.18
CA HIS A 6 -5.19 39.47 1.99
C HIS A 6 -4.94 37.98 2.29
N THR A 7 -4.48 37.68 3.50
CA THR A 7 -4.50 36.32 4.07
C THR A 7 -5.93 35.84 4.29
N MET A 8 -6.38 34.84 3.51
CA MET A 8 -7.57 34.06 3.83
C MET A 8 -7.29 33.13 5.01
N LYS A 9 -7.83 33.45 6.19
CA LYS A 9 -7.91 32.50 7.31
C LYS A 9 -9.07 31.54 7.07
N ARG A 10 -8.76 30.28 6.70
CA ARG A 10 -9.74 29.19 6.73
C ARG A 10 -10.11 28.90 8.19
N LYS A 11 -11.37 29.12 8.56
CA LYS A 11 -11.94 28.61 9.81
C LYS A 11 -12.02 27.09 9.71
N ALA A 12 -11.41 26.38 10.65
CA ALA A 12 -11.65 24.95 10.84
C ALA A 12 -13.12 24.75 11.22
N SER A 13 -13.83 23.93 10.45
CA SER A 13 -15.16 23.44 10.82
C SER A 13 -15.02 22.60 12.08
N GLN A 14 -15.54 23.12 13.18
CA GLN A 14 -15.61 22.46 14.47
C GLN A 14 -17.05 22.03 14.70
N GLU A 15 -17.52 21.06 13.91
CA GLU A 15 -18.79 20.37 14.15
C GLU A 15 -18.54 18.87 14.32
N LEU A 16 -17.85 18.53 15.41
CA LEU A 16 -18.04 17.24 16.07
C LEU A 16 -19.08 17.48 17.15
N VAL A 17 -20.33 17.14 16.80
CA VAL A 17 -21.50 17.10 17.68
C VAL A 17 -21.10 16.40 18.97
N CYS A 18 -20.92 17.18 20.04
CA CYS A 18 -20.95 16.67 21.40
C CYS A 18 -22.35 16.14 21.66
N ALA A 19 -22.55 14.84 21.41
CA ALA A 19 -23.69 14.12 21.94
C ALA A 19 -23.60 14.20 23.46
N HIS A 20 -24.34 15.14 24.04
CA HIS A 20 -24.56 15.22 25.49
C HIS A 20 -25.12 13.87 25.94
N ALA A 21 -24.29 13.09 26.64
CA ALA A 21 -24.71 11.89 27.32
C ALA A 21 -25.78 12.27 28.37
N GLN A 22 -27.05 12.10 28.02
CA GLN A 22 -28.13 12.17 28.97
C GLN A 22 -27.90 11.09 30.02
N LYS A 23 -27.70 11.51 31.27
CA LYS A 23 -27.67 10.62 32.44
C LYS A 23 -28.96 9.82 32.46
N GLN A 24 -28.90 8.56 32.02
CA GLN A 24 -29.99 7.61 32.19
C GLN A 24 -30.26 7.42 33.69
N LYS A 25 -31.49 7.76 34.09
CA LYS A 25 -32.05 7.41 35.39
C LYS A 25 -31.97 5.90 35.54
N VAL A 26 -31.24 5.43 36.55
CA VAL A 26 -31.19 4.03 36.96
C VAL A 26 -32.59 3.65 37.46
N ASN A 27 -33.38 3.00 36.62
CA ASN A 27 -34.63 2.36 37.02
C ASN A 27 -34.27 1.12 37.84
N LYS A 28 -34.90 0.99 39.01
CA LYS A 28 -34.76 -0.15 39.91
C LYS A 28 -35.21 -1.43 39.21
N ASP A 29 -34.34 -2.44 39.29
CA ASP A 29 -34.46 -3.74 38.67
C ASP A 29 -35.72 -4.51 39.11
N ASP A 30 -36.42 -5.06 38.11
CA ASP A 30 -37.43 -6.10 38.27
C ASP A 30 -36.72 -7.47 38.11
N PRO A 31 -36.68 -8.33 39.14
CA PRO A 31 -35.75 -9.45 39.23
C PRO A 31 -36.07 -10.68 38.37
N ASP A 32 -37.03 -10.62 37.44
CA ASP A 32 -37.50 -11.84 36.74
C ASP A 32 -37.71 -11.70 35.22
N THR A 33 -37.06 -10.72 34.58
CA THR A 33 -36.99 -10.72 33.11
C THR A 33 -35.93 -11.69 32.64
N ASN A 34 -36.34 -12.96 32.56
CA ASN A 34 -35.71 -14.05 31.83
C ASN A 34 -35.01 -13.50 30.56
N ASN A 35 -33.68 -13.34 30.66
CA ASN A 35 -32.85 -12.46 29.84
C ASN A 35 -32.75 -13.01 28.42
N LYS A 36 -33.84 -12.85 27.65
CA LYS A 36 -33.94 -13.31 26.26
C LYS A 36 -33.00 -12.44 25.42
N SER A 37 -31.77 -12.91 25.29
CA SER A 37 -30.80 -12.38 24.34
C SER A 37 -31.49 -12.12 23.00
N CYS A 38 -31.31 -10.91 22.47
CA CYS A 38 -31.94 -10.55 21.20
C CYS A 38 -31.50 -11.53 20.09
N ARG A 39 -32.37 -11.75 19.10
CA ARG A 39 -32.12 -12.73 18.02
C ARG A 39 -30.80 -12.44 17.28
N LEU A 40 -30.48 -11.16 17.06
CA LEU A 40 -29.24 -10.75 16.41
C LEU A 40 -28.00 -11.19 17.21
N ILE A 41 -27.99 -11.00 18.53
CA ILE A 41 -26.87 -11.44 19.38
C ILE A 41 -26.71 -12.96 19.30
N ARG A 42 -27.81 -13.73 19.26
CA ARG A 42 -27.77 -15.18 19.10
C ARG A 42 -27.16 -15.60 17.75
N VAL A 43 -27.43 -14.85 16.69
CA VAL A 43 -26.82 -15.07 15.36
C VAL A 43 -25.34 -14.72 15.38
N LEU A 44 -24.97 -13.55 15.91
CA LEU A 44 -23.57 -13.11 15.97
C LEU A 44 -22.71 -13.99 16.88
N ALA A 45 -23.30 -14.61 17.91
CA ALA A 45 -22.62 -15.58 18.77
C ALA A 45 -22.31 -16.91 18.06
N GLN A 46 -22.97 -17.20 16.93
CA GLN A 46 -22.66 -18.37 16.11
C GLN A 46 -21.56 -18.02 15.11
N TYR A 47 -20.33 -18.44 15.41
CA TYR A 47 -19.15 -18.08 14.62
C TYR A 47 -19.30 -18.35 13.11
N GLY A 48 -19.90 -19.47 12.71
CA GLY A 48 -20.15 -19.78 11.30
C GLY A 48 -21.02 -18.73 10.60
N LEU A 49 -22.10 -18.28 11.23
CA LEU A 49 -22.95 -17.21 10.68
C LEU A 49 -22.24 -15.86 10.71
N LEU A 50 -21.49 -15.58 11.77
CA LEU A 50 -20.70 -14.36 11.89
C LEU A 50 -19.66 -14.24 10.77
N VAL A 51 -18.99 -15.32 10.40
CA VAL A 51 -18.02 -15.33 9.28
C VAL A 51 -18.71 -14.97 7.96
N VAL A 52 -19.89 -15.53 7.69
CA VAL A 52 -20.68 -15.20 6.49
C VAL A 52 -21.13 -13.74 6.47
N ILE A 53 -21.52 -13.19 7.63
CA ILE A 53 -21.84 -11.77 7.75
C ILE A 53 -20.57 -10.94 7.48
N ALA A 54 -19.47 -11.26 8.14
CA ALA A 54 -18.21 -10.52 8.04
C ALA A 54 -17.61 -10.55 6.62
N SER A 55 -17.79 -11.62 5.86
CA SER A 55 -17.30 -11.71 4.46
C SER A 55 -18.04 -10.77 3.50
N ASN A 56 -19.17 -10.20 3.93
CA ASN A 56 -19.97 -9.23 3.18
C ASN A 56 -19.89 -7.81 3.76
N LEU A 57 -18.99 -7.58 4.72
CA LEU A 57 -18.77 -6.28 5.34
C LEU A 57 -17.35 -5.78 5.05
N TYR A 58 -17.15 -4.47 5.13
CA TYR A 58 -15.81 -3.90 5.28
C TYR A 58 -15.43 -3.82 6.76
N PRO A 59 -14.12 -3.79 7.09
CA PRO A 59 -13.66 -3.71 8.47
C PRO A 59 -14.35 -2.60 9.27
N GLN A 60 -14.56 -1.43 8.66
CA GLN A 60 -15.25 -0.29 9.28
C GLN A 60 -16.68 -0.64 9.67
N ASP A 61 -17.41 -1.35 8.82
CA ASP A 61 -18.79 -1.75 9.08
C ASP A 61 -18.88 -2.78 10.21
N LEU A 62 -17.92 -3.72 10.28
CA LEU A 62 -17.83 -4.68 11.38
C LEU A 62 -17.56 -3.99 12.72
N TYR A 63 -16.66 -2.99 12.74
CA TYR A 63 -16.42 -2.19 13.93
C TYR A 63 -17.63 -1.33 14.31
N ALA A 64 -18.32 -0.74 13.33
CA ALA A 64 -19.56 0.00 13.57
C ALA A 64 -20.65 -0.91 14.15
N LEU A 65 -20.82 -2.12 13.60
CA LEU A 65 -21.74 -3.14 14.11
C LEU A 65 -21.37 -3.52 15.55
N ALA A 66 -20.10 -3.79 15.83
CA ALA A 66 -19.63 -4.11 17.17
C ALA A 66 -19.85 -2.96 18.17
N ALA A 67 -19.75 -1.71 17.72
CA ALA A 67 -19.96 -0.52 18.55
C ALA A 67 -21.42 -0.30 18.96
N THR A 68 -22.39 -0.99 18.36
CA THR A 68 -23.82 -0.83 18.68
C THR A 68 -24.18 -1.20 20.12
N SER A 69 -23.51 -2.19 20.72
CA SER A 69 -23.71 -2.55 22.13
C SER A 69 -22.53 -3.37 22.68
N LYS A 70 -22.37 -3.40 24.01
CA LYS A 70 -21.35 -4.26 24.66
C LYS A 70 -21.56 -5.75 24.37
N SER A 71 -22.81 -6.19 24.27
CA SER A 71 -23.14 -7.59 23.96
C SER A 71 -22.79 -7.94 22.52
N THR A 72 -23.06 -7.03 21.58
CA THR A 72 -22.65 -7.17 20.17
C THR A 72 -21.13 -7.23 20.06
N TYR A 73 -20.42 -6.32 20.73
CA TYR A 73 -18.96 -6.31 20.76
C TYR A 73 -18.39 -7.63 21.26
N LYS A 74 -18.89 -8.15 22.39
CA LYS A 74 -18.44 -9.44 22.96
C LYS A 74 -18.77 -10.63 22.06
N ALA A 75 -19.91 -10.60 21.37
CA ALA A 75 -20.29 -11.65 20.43
C ALA A 75 -19.38 -11.69 19.20
N ILE A 76 -19.03 -10.51 18.65
CA ILE A 76 -18.18 -10.40 17.46
C ILE A 76 -16.70 -10.61 17.80
N PHE A 77 -16.22 -9.95 18.86
CA PHE A 77 -14.81 -9.95 19.27
C PHE A 77 -14.62 -10.68 20.60
N SER A 78 -15.01 -11.94 20.63
CA SER A 78 -14.88 -12.81 21.81
C SER A 78 -13.42 -13.05 22.23
N SER A 79 -12.49 -13.07 21.26
CA SER A 79 -11.05 -13.17 21.48
C SER A 79 -10.25 -12.42 20.42
N LYS A 80 -8.94 -12.27 20.65
CA LYS A 80 -8.01 -11.65 19.68
C LYS A 80 -7.91 -12.49 18.41
N GLU A 81 -7.86 -13.81 18.54
CA GLU A 81 -7.77 -14.78 17.45
C GLU A 81 -9.06 -14.75 16.60
N SER A 82 -10.22 -14.71 17.24
CA SER A 82 -11.51 -14.57 16.55
C SER A 82 -11.55 -13.29 15.71
N ARG A 83 -11.12 -12.16 16.29
CA ARG A 83 -11.03 -10.89 15.56
C ARG A 83 -10.09 -10.98 14.35
N THR A 84 -8.88 -11.52 14.53
CA THR A 84 -7.92 -11.71 13.44
C THR A 84 -8.50 -12.59 12.34
N ASN A 85 -9.13 -13.71 12.71
CA ASN A 85 -9.75 -14.61 11.75
C ASN A 85 -10.89 -13.92 11.00
N LEU A 86 -11.77 -13.17 11.67
CA LEU A 86 -12.84 -12.43 11.01
C LEU A 86 -12.30 -11.41 10.02
N LEU A 87 -11.34 -10.58 10.44
CA LEU A 87 -10.69 -9.57 9.58
C LEU A 87 -10.02 -10.19 8.35
N SER A 88 -9.49 -11.42 8.49
CA SER A 88 -8.89 -12.19 7.40
C SER A 88 -9.89 -12.81 6.42
N LYS A 89 -11.20 -12.74 6.70
CA LYS A 89 -12.27 -13.25 5.84
C LYS A 89 -13.11 -12.15 5.20
N MET A 90 -12.86 -10.90 5.56
CA MET A 90 -13.54 -9.73 4.99
C MET A 90 -13.01 -9.41 3.61
N GLN A 91 -13.73 -8.57 2.87
CA GLN A 91 -13.23 -8.02 1.61
C GLN A 91 -12.23 -6.90 1.84
N CYS A 92 -11.35 -6.68 0.85
CA CYS A 92 -10.46 -5.53 0.85
C CYS A 92 -11.28 -4.23 0.73
N ALA A 93 -11.08 -3.28 1.65
CA ALA A 93 -11.83 -2.03 1.69
C ALA A 93 -11.38 -0.96 0.67
N GLY A 94 -10.42 -1.27 -0.21
CA GLY A 94 -9.92 -0.33 -1.22
C GLY A 94 -9.09 0.84 -0.68
N LEU A 95 -8.70 0.81 0.60
CA LEU A 95 -8.00 1.93 1.24
C LEU A 95 -6.65 2.24 0.58
N GLY A 96 -5.92 1.23 0.11
CA GLY A 96 -4.63 1.44 -0.53
C GLY A 96 -4.75 2.21 -1.85
N VAL A 97 -5.71 1.82 -2.69
CA VAL A 97 -6.06 2.57 -3.91
C VAL A 97 -6.46 4.02 -3.58
N ALA A 98 -7.29 4.21 -2.56
CA ALA A 98 -7.70 5.55 -2.14
C ALA A 98 -6.51 6.42 -1.68
N ILE A 99 -5.55 5.83 -0.95
CA ILE A 99 -4.31 6.53 -0.53
C ILE A 99 -3.46 6.90 -1.74
N ARG A 100 -3.29 5.99 -2.71
CA ARG A 100 -2.53 6.27 -3.93
C ARG A 100 -3.15 7.42 -4.72
N ASN A 101 -4.45 7.36 -4.99
CA ASN A 101 -5.16 8.43 -5.71
C ASN A 101 -5.05 9.80 -5.02
N ALA A 102 -4.81 9.84 -3.71
CA ALA A 102 -4.64 11.07 -2.96
C ALA A 102 -3.18 11.60 -2.95
N LEU A 103 -2.18 10.72 -3.08
CA LEU A 103 -0.76 11.07 -2.92
C LEU A 103 0.02 11.08 -4.23
N HIS A 104 -0.30 10.17 -5.14
CA HIS A 104 0.35 10.02 -6.43
C HIS A 104 -0.15 11.09 -7.39
N LYS A 105 0.79 11.78 -8.04
CA LYS A 105 0.51 12.84 -9.01
C LYS A 105 0.94 12.37 -10.39
N LYS A 106 -0.05 12.12 -11.25
CA LYS A 106 0.17 11.88 -12.68
C LYS A 106 0.87 13.09 -13.30
N SER A 107 1.82 12.81 -14.17
CA SER A 107 2.56 13.80 -14.94
C SER A 107 1.67 14.48 -15.98
N VAL A 108 2.12 15.61 -16.49
CA VAL A 108 1.49 16.28 -17.66
C VAL A 108 1.38 15.38 -18.89
N TYR A 109 2.21 14.34 -18.97
CA TYR A 109 2.26 13.40 -20.09
C TYR A 109 1.11 12.40 -20.08
N PHE A 110 0.53 12.12 -18.91
CA PHE A 110 -0.58 11.18 -18.79
C PHE A 110 -1.75 11.55 -19.71
N ASP A 111 -2.18 12.82 -19.66
CA ASP A 111 -3.25 13.32 -20.51
C ASP A 111 -2.78 13.58 -21.95
N GLN A 112 -1.53 14.01 -22.14
CA GLN A 112 -0.98 14.34 -23.46
C GLN A 112 -0.87 13.11 -24.38
N TYR A 113 -0.55 11.95 -23.82
CA TYR A 113 -0.34 10.71 -24.59
C TYR A 113 -1.47 9.69 -24.41
N ASN A 114 -2.63 10.12 -23.89
CA ASN A 114 -3.80 9.26 -23.67
C ASN A 114 -3.46 7.99 -22.87
N CYS A 115 -2.64 8.12 -21.83
CA CYS A 115 -2.25 6.98 -21.02
C CYS A 115 -3.46 6.37 -20.30
N THR A 116 -3.44 5.05 -20.12
CA THR A 116 -4.46 4.31 -19.37
C THR A 116 -3.92 3.93 -17.99
N GLU A 117 -4.72 4.12 -16.95
CA GLU A 117 -4.39 3.72 -15.59
C GLU A 117 -5.17 2.47 -15.18
N PHE A 118 -4.43 1.48 -14.66
CA PHE A 118 -4.94 0.18 -14.22
C PHE A 118 -4.86 0.07 -12.69
N ILE A 119 -5.69 0.85 -12.00
CA ILE A 119 -5.81 0.79 -10.53
C ILE A 119 -7.20 0.28 -10.14
N GLN A 120 -7.28 -0.97 -9.68
CA GLN A 120 -8.55 -1.55 -9.24
C GLN A 120 -8.38 -2.41 -7.98
N CYS A 121 -9.08 -2.06 -6.90
CA CYS A 121 -9.13 -2.92 -5.73
C CYS A 121 -9.67 -4.31 -6.10
N GLY A 122 -9.01 -5.38 -5.64
CA GLY A 122 -9.43 -6.77 -5.84
C GLY A 122 -10.82 -7.11 -5.32
N ALA A 123 -11.40 -6.30 -4.42
CA ALA A 123 -12.82 -6.47 -4.04
C ALA A 123 -13.80 -6.17 -5.18
N ARG A 124 -13.37 -5.45 -6.21
CA ARG A 124 -14.13 -5.18 -7.44
C ARG A 124 -13.75 -6.11 -8.58
N ASP A 125 -12.77 -6.97 -8.38
CA ASP A 125 -12.31 -7.90 -9.42
C ASP A 125 -13.24 -9.12 -9.47
N THR A 126 -14.06 -9.17 -10.51
CA THR A 126 -14.97 -10.31 -10.76
C THR A 126 -14.24 -11.54 -11.30
N THR A 127 -13.02 -11.38 -11.81
CA THR A 127 -12.22 -12.47 -12.36
C THR A 127 -11.49 -13.25 -11.27
N GLY A 128 -11.27 -12.65 -10.10
CA GLY A 128 -10.51 -13.23 -9.00
C GLY A 128 -9.02 -13.38 -9.31
N SER A 129 -8.50 -12.60 -10.27
CA SER A 129 -7.09 -12.56 -10.65
C SER A 129 -6.23 -11.81 -9.62
N ILE A 130 -6.82 -10.84 -8.89
CA ILE A 130 -6.09 -10.05 -7.90
C ILE A 130 -6.02 -10.80 -6.57
N GLU A 131 -4.82 -11.27 -6.24
CA GLU A 131 -4.54 -11.94 -4.98
C GLU A 131 -4.89 -11.05 -3.77
N SER A 132 -5.45 -11.65 -2.72
CA SER A 132 -5.71 -11.00 -1.44
C SER A 132 -5.21 -11.83 -0.28
N ARG A 133 -4.49 -11.19 0.65
CA ARG A 133 -4.04 -11.81 1.91
C ARG A 133 -4.25 -10.88 3.11
N PRO A 134 -4.30 -11.41 4.34
CA PRO A 134 -4.36 -10.60 5.54
C PRO A 134 -3.09 -9.77 5.72
N CYS A 135 -3.23 -8.51 6.12
CA CYS A 135 -2.11 -7.64 6.46
C CYS A 135 -1.31 -8.22 7.64
N SER A 136 0.01 -8.29 7.52
CA SER A 136 0.92 -8.81 8.54
C SER A 136 0.88 -8.03 9.86
N SER A 137 0.48 -6.75 9.83
CA SER A 137 0.37 -5.88 11.02
C SER A 137 -1.05 -5.87 11.61
N CYS A 138 -2.06 -5.51 10.81
CA CYS A 138 -3.43 -5.33 11.32
C CYS A 138 -4.41 -6.48 11.02
N ALA A 139 -3.96 -7.54 10.33
CA ALA A 139 -4.75 -8.71 9.92
C ALA A 139 -5.95 -8.43 8.99
N ARG A 140 -6.18 -7.18 8.57
CA ARG A 140 -7.24 -6.85 7.59
C ARG A 140 -6.92 -7.48 6.24
N MET A 141 -7.90 -8.10 5.60
CA MET A 141 -7.76 -8.55 4.23
C MET A 141 -7.37 -7.38 3.32
N THR A 142 -6.30 -7.56 2.56
CA THR A 142 -5.72 -6.53 1.69
C THR A 142 -5.41 -7.19 0.35
N CYS A 143 -5.94 -6.66 -0.75
CA CYS A 143 -5.60 -7.12 -2.10
C CYS A 143 -4.21 -6.64 -2.52
N ASN A 144 -3.63 -7.24 -3.57
CA ASN A 144 -2.34 -6.85 -4.12
C ASN A 144 -2.33 -5.34 -4.46
N GLU A 145 -3.41 -4.86 -5.08
CA GLU A 145 -3.59 -3.43 -5.39
C GLU A 145 -3.78 -2.51 -4.18
N CYS A 146 -3.85 -3.02 -2.95
CA CYS A 146 -3.99 -2.19 -1.73
C CYS A 146 -2.86 -2.37 -0.71
N ARG A 147 -1.92 -3.30 -0.95
CA ARG A 147 -0.69 -3.41 -0.15
C ARG A 147 0.36 -2.43 -0.65
N ILE A 148 1.38 -2.20 0.18
CA ILE A 148 2.56 -1.46 -0.24
C ILE A 148 3.27 -2.22 -1.37
N HIS A 149 3.70 -1.44 -2.36
CA HIS A 149 4.63 -1.82 -3.41
C HIS A 149 5.79 -0.83 -3.35
N CYS A 150 6.99 -1.30 -3.62
CA CYS A 150 8.17 -0.47 -3.78
C CYS A 150 8.13 0.25 -5.13
N VAL A 151 7.68 -0.44 -6.18
CA VAL A 151 7.36 0.14 -7.48
C VAL A 151 5.94 -0.26 -7.83
N TYR A 152 5.08 0.74 -7.96
CA TYR A 152 3.69 0.58 -8.36
C TYR A 152 3.51 1.01 -9.81
N GLY A 153 3.85 0.13 -10.76
CA GLY A 153 3.60 0.33 -12.18
C GLY A 153 2.12 0.12 -12.51
N SER A 154 1.39 1.20 -12.77
CA SER A 154 -0.06 1.17 -12.97
C SER A 154 -0.53 1.98 -14.18
N ILE A 155 0.38 2.54 -14.96
CA ILE A 155 0.06 3.38 -16.11
C ILE A 155 0.73 2.79 -17.36
N GLU A 156 -0.02 2.73 -18.45
CA GLU A 156 0.46 2.30 -19.76
C GLU A 156 0.13 3.37 -20.81
N GLN A 157 1.09 3.66 -21.67
CA GLN A 157 0.89 4.33 -22.93
C GLN A 157 0.89 3.26 -24.03
N GLN A 158 -0.20 3.21 -24.80
CA GLN A 158 -0.26 2.35 -25.98
C GLN A 158 0.79 2.81 -27.01
N PRO A 159 1.41 1.89 -27.74
CA PRO A 159 2.41 2.24 -28.74
C PRO A 159 1.76 3.06 -29.88
N ASP A 160 2.50 4.05 -30.39
CA ASP A 160 2.03 4.88 -31.51
C ASP A 160 2.07 4.10 -32.83
N GLU A 161 3.07 3.24 -33.00
CA GLU A 161 3.23 2.35 -34.16
C GLU A 161 3.16 0.86 -33.75
N PRO A 162 2.71 -0.06 -34.63
CA PRO A 162 2.60 -1.48 -34.30
C PRO A 162 3.92 -2.17 -33.92
N ASP A 163 5.04 -1.62 -34.38
CA ASP A 163 6.39 -2.14 -34.11
C ASP A 163 7.01 -1.52 -32.84
N ASP A 164 6.37 -0.50 -32.25
CA ASP A 164 6.80 0.13 -31.01
C ASP A 164 6.35 -0.69 -29.78
N LEU A 165 7.10 -0.55 -28.69
CA LEU A 165 6.76 -1.13 -27.40
C LEU A 165 5.83 -0.18 -26.62
N SER A 166 4.86 -0.72 -25.88
CA SER A 166 4.11 0.07 -24.89
C SER A 166 5.06 0.70 -23.89
N GLU A 167 4.85 1.97 -23.56
CA GLU A 167 5.57 2.61 -22.46
C GLU A 167 4.81 2.41 -21.15
N PHE A 168 5.55 2.20 -20.06
CA PHE A 168 4.96 2.02 -18.73
C PHE A 168 5.48 3.09 -17.77
N SER A 169 4.62 3.45 -16.84
CA SER A 169 4.96 4.38 -15.76
C SER A 169 4.20 4.04 -14.48
N GLY A 170 4.60 4.69 -13.39
CA GLY A 170 4.06 4.41 -12.07
C GLY A 170 4.74 5.21 -10.99
N PHE A 171 4.77 4.67 -9.77
CA PHE A 171 5.24 5.41 -8.60
C PHE A 171 6.19 4.57 -7.74
N ALA A 172 7.20 5.22 -7.18
CA ALA A 172 8.08 4.60 -6.19
C ALA A 172 7.51 4.82 -4.77
N LEU A 173 7.14 3.73 -4.09
CA LEU A 173 6.49 3.75 -2.77
C LEU A 173 5.25 4.69 -2.76
N LEU A 174 5.17 5.62 -1.81
CA LEU A 174 4.15 6.68 -1.76
C LEU A 174 4.70 8.04 -2.21
N SER A 175 5.81 8.07 -2.95
CA SER A 175 6.33 9.30 -3.52
C SER A 175 5.38 9.84 -4.60
N ALA A 176 5.14 11.16 -4.59
CA ALA A 176 4.18 11.79 -5.49
C ALA A 176 4.57 11.78 -6.98
N PRO A 177 5.84 12.01 -7.38
CA PRO A 177 6.21 12.09 -8.79
C PRO A 177 6.07 10.75 -9.52
N GLU A 178 5.51 10.80 -10.72
CA GLU A 178 5.44 9.68 -11.64
C GLU A 178 6.82 9.34 -12.22
N MET A 179 7.12 8.04 -12.26
CA MET A 179 8.37 7.44 -12.69
C MET A 179 8.14 6.64 -13.96
N ARG A 180 9.05 6.72 -14.92
CA ARG A 180 9.06 5.80 -16.06
C ARG A 180 9.53 4.42 -15.60
N VAL A 181 8.79 3.39 -16.00
CA VAL A 181 9.06 1.98 -15.70
C VAL A 181 9.38 1.28 -17.02
N LEU A 182 10.57 0.71 -17.12
CA LEU A 182 11.02 0.01 -18.33
C LEU A 182 10.94 -1.49 -18.10
N THR A 183 10.33 -2.20 -19.05
CA THR A 183 10.39 -3.66 -19.09
C THR A 183 11.73 -4.13 -19.68
N PRO A 184 12.11 -5.42 -19.52
CA PRO A 184 13.31 -5.96 -20.16
C PRO A 184 13.35 -5.77 -21.68
N ALA A 185 12.19 -5.72 -22.35
CA ALA A 185 12.11 -5.49 -23.80
C ALA A 185 12.64 -4.11 -24.23
N HIS A 186 12.62 -3.11 -23.33
CA HIS A 186 13.16 -1.78 -23.60
C HIS A 186 14.69 -1.71 -23.49
N MET A 187 15.33 -2.78 -23.02
CA MET A 187 16.77 -2.78 -22.78
C MET A 187 17.53 -3.34 -23.98
N PRO A 188 18.68 -2.74 -24.37
CA PRO A 188 19.55 -3.31 -25.40
C PRO A 188 19.96 -4.74 -25.02
N THR A 189 19.92 -5.66 -25.98
CA THR A 189 20.24 -7.09 -25.79
C THR A 189 21.56 -7.32 -25.04
N ASP A 190 22.58 -6.52 -25.34
CA ASP A 190 23.92 -6.63 -24.72
C ASP A 190 23.91 -6.38 -23.19
N LYS A 191 22.87 -5.74 -22.66
CA LYS A 191 22.70 -5.52 -21.21
C LYS A 191 21.84 -6.58 -20.53
N VAL A 192 21.06 -7.34 -21.29
CA VAL A 192 20.11 -8.33 -20.76
C VAL A 192 20.84 -9.61 -20.31
N ASP A 193 21.90 -10.00 -21.03
CA ASP A 193 22.71 -11.19 -20.74
C ASP A 193 23.41 -11.14 -19.36
N SER A 194 23.55 -9.95 -18.77
CA SER A 194 24.13 -9.78 -17.44
C SER A 194 23.12 -9.96 -16.30
N VAL A 195 21.81 -9.92 -16.60
CA VAL A 195 20.74 -9.83 -15.59
C VAL A 195 19.82 -11.05 -15.64
N ILE A 196 19.58 -11.62 -16.81
CA ILE A 196 18.66 -12.77 -16.96
C ILE A 196 19.47 -14.06 -16.94
N GLY A 197 19.51 -14.71 -15.78
CA GLY A 197 19.97 -16.08 -15.67
C GLY A 197 19.06 -17.03 -16.46
N ASP A 198 19.71 -17.85 -17.28
CA ASP A 198 19.19 -19.01 -18.02
C ASP A 198 18.25 -18.72 -19.23
N PRO A 199 18.76 -18.83 -20.48
CA PRO A 199 17.99 -18.63 -21.72
C PRO A 199 16.83 -19.60 -21.97
N GLY A 200 16.64 -20.60 -21.12
CA GLY A 200 15.63 -21.66 -21.29
C GLY A 200 14.27 -21.39 -20.66
N SER A 201 14.12 -20.30 -19.89
CA SER A 201 12.82 -19.92 -19.34
C SER A 201 12.03 -19.21 -20.43
N ASN A 202 10.95 -19.84 -20.93
CA ASN A 202 9.94 -19.16 -21.73
C ASN A 202 9.48 -17.94 -20.92
N ALA A 203 10.03 -16.77 -21.22
CA ALA A 203 9.77 -15.55 -20.50
C ALA A 203 8.28 -15.24 -20.67
N ILE A 204 7.50 -15.66 -19.67
CA ILE A 204 6.09 -15.32 -19.54
C ILE A 204 6.09 -13.79 -19.60
N MET A 205 5.55 -13.23 -20.69
CA MET A 205 5.38 -11.79 -20.80
C MET A 205 4.67 -11.35 -19.52
N PRO A 206 5.27 -10.47 -18.71
CA PRO A 206 4.73 -10.22 -17.39
C PRO A 206 3.32 -9.67 -17.57
N THR A 207 2.36 -10.30 -16.91
CA THR A 207 0.97 -9.85 -16.95
C THR A 207 0.89 -8.56 -16.15
N MET A 208 0.38 -7.50 -16.79
CA MET A 208 0.02 -6.26 -16.11
C MET A 208 -0.80 -6.56 -14.84
N PRO A 209 -0.57 -5.84 -13.73
CA PRO A 209 0.35 -4.70 -13.58
C PRO A 209 1.82 -5.06 -13.25
N TYR A 210 2.78 -4.25 -13.70
CA TYR A 210 4.24 -4.43 -13.48
C TYR A 210 4.70 -3.93 -12.11
N HIS A 211 4.14 -4.47 -11.03
CA HIS A 211 4.59 -4.11 -9.69
C HIS A 211 5.95 -4.75 -9.35
N ASP A 212 6.82 -3.96 -8.71
CA ASP A 212 8.08 -4.39 -8.13
C ASP A 212 9.04 -5.13 -9.08
N GLN A 213 8.96 -4.83 -10.38
CA GLN A 213 9.73 -5.49 -11.44
C GLN A 213 10.25 -4.48 -12.47
N GLY A 214 11.21 -4.91 -13.29
CA GLY A 214 11.75 -4.13 -14.40
C GLY A 214 12.85 -3.15 -13.98
N PHE A 215 12.87 -1.99 -14.61
CA PHE A 215 13.85 -0.95 -14.38
C PHE A 215 13.16 0.40 -14.18
N LEU A 216 13.73 1.25 -13.34
CA LEU A 216 13.28 2.63 -13.15
C LEU A 216 14.21 3.58 -13.89
N ASP A 217 13.61 4.53 -14.59
CA ASP A 217 14.29 5.68 -15.14
C ASP A 217 13.93 6.94 -14.32
N THR A 218 14.40 8.11 -14.74
CA THR A 218 14.12 9.38 -14.06
C THR A 218 12.63 9.66 -13.94
N PRO A 219 12.18 10.40 -12.90
CA PRO A 219 10.81 10.89 -12.84
C PRO A 219 10.48 11.67 -14.12
N LEU A 220 9.27 11.49 -14.67
CA LEU A 220 8.91 12.02 -15.99
C LEU A 220 9.05 13.54 -16.06
N GLU A 221 8.68 14.26 -14.99
CA GLU A 221 8.78 15.72 -14.91
C GLU A 221 10.15 16.22 -14.40
N SER A 222 11.14 15.32 -14.23
CA SER A 222 12.47 15.71 -13.74
C SER A 222 13.34 16.25 -14.87
N ASN A 223 14.00 17.38 -14.63
CA ASN A 223 15.04 17.92 -15.52
C ASN A 223 16.45 17.39 -15.18
N ARG A 224 16.56 16.46 -14.23
CA ARG A 224 17.84 15.93 -13.76
C ARG A 224 18.10 14.59 -14.43
N ALA A 225 19.17 14.53 -15.23
CA ALA A 225 19.63 13.28 -15.80
C ALA A 225 20.07 12.30 -14.71
N ALA A 226 19.74 11.03 -14.89
CA ALA A 226 20.21 9.95 -14.05
C ALA A 226 20.30 8.65 -14.84
N LYS A 227 21.07 7.69 -14.31
CA LYS A 227 21.16 6.36 -14.89
C LYS A 227 19.96 5.50 -14.49
N ILE A 228 19.40 4.78 -15.46
CA ILE A 228 18.40 3.72 -15.27
C ILE A 228 18.89 2.71 -14.22
N GLN A 229 18.02 2.32 -13.30
CA GLN A 229 18.32 1.38 -12.21
C GLN A 229 17.43 0.14 -12.29
N SER A 230 18.00 -1.03 -12.03
CA SER A 230 17.23 -2.27 -11.87
C SER A 230 16.42 -2.22 -10.58
N VAL A 231 15.12 -2.54 -10.68
CA VAL A 231 14.24 -2.62 -9.51
C VAL A 231 14.74 -3.71 -8.56
N ASP A 232 15.14 -4.88 -9.05
CA ASP A 232 15.71 -5.94 -8.20
C ASP A 232 16.98 -5.47 -7.46
N SER A 233 17.87 -4.75 -8.14
CA SER A 233 19.07 -4.20 -7.49
C SER A 233 18.73 -3.20 -6.37
N ILE A 234 17.69 -2.37 -6.55
CA ILE A 234 17.19 -1.48 -5.49
C ILE A 234 16.60 -2.31 -4.34
N LEU A 235 15.75 -3.29 -4.67
CA LEU A 235 14.99 -4.07 -3.70
C LEU A 235 15.86 -4.97 -2.83
N ASP A 236 16.90 -5.55 -3.42
CA ASP A 236 17.81 -6.50 -2.80
C ASP A 236 19.10 -5.86 -2.27
N PHE A 237 19.24 -4.54 -2.40
CA PHE A 237 20.33 -3.82 -1.76
C PHE A 237 20.33 -4.08 -0.24
N ASP A 238 21.48 -4.51 0.27
CA ASP A 238 21.68 -4.76 1.69
C ASP A 238 21.82 -3.42 2.44
N LEU A 239 20.74 -3.04 3.13
CA LEU A 239 20.66 -1.80 3.90
C LEU A 239 21.63 -1.76 5.09
N GLY A 240 22.22 -2.89 5.49
CA GLY A 240 23.28 -2.96 6.49
C GLY A 240 24.66 -2.56 5.97
N LEU A 241 24.87 -2.59 4.65
CA LEU A 241 26.12 -2.12 4.04
C LEU A 241 26.22 -0.59 4.01
N GLY A 242 25.12 0.11 4.30
CA GLY A 242 25.11 1.55 4.52
C GLY A 242 23.97 2.25 3.79
N GLN A 243 24.32 3.37 3.18
CA GLN A 243 23.42 4.24 2.42
C GLN A 243 23.07 3.58 1.08
N LEU A 244 21.81 3.66 0.64
CA LEU A 244 21.38 3.12 -0.66
C LEU A 244 22.08 3.89 -1.78
N SER A 245 23.19 3.34 -2.27
CA SER A 245 24.02 3.94 -3.31
C SER A 245 24.31 2.89 -4.37
N LEU A 246 23.62 3.02 -5.50
CA LEU A 246 23.76 2.10 -6.64
C LEU A 246 24.73 2.64 -7.70
N SER A 247 25.09 3.92 -7.62
CA SER A 247 26.06 4.53 -8.51
C SER A 247 27.46 4.42 -7.93
N THR A 248 28.40 3.96 -8.74
CA THR A 248 29.83 3.95 -8.41
C THR A 248 30.53 5.25 -8.84
N THR A 249 29.83 6.16 -9.51
CA THR A 249 30.43 7.37 -10.07
C THR A 249 30.23 8.57 -9.15
N SER A 250 31.31 9.28 -8.83
CA SER A 250 31.25 10.48 -7.98
C SER A 250 30.61 11.69 -8.66
N ALA A 251 30.34 11.61 -9.97
CA ALA A 251 29.73 12.69 -10.75
C ALA A 251 28.21 12.69 -10.67
N GLU A 252 27.58 11.57 -10.26
CA GLU A 252 26.14 11.50 -10.13
C GLU A 252 25.68 12.11 -8.79
N PRO A 253 24.58 12.90 -8.80
CA PRO A 253 24.06 13.45 -7.58
C PRO A 253 23.56 12.33 -6.65
N HIS A 254 23.77 12.51 -5.34
CA HIS A 254 23.40 11.52 -4.34
C HIS A 254 22.34 12.08 -3.36
N PRO A 255 21.18 11.41 -3.20
CA PRO A 255 20.73 10.27 -4.01
C PRO A 255 20.38 10.70 -5.44
N SER A 256 20.40 9.73 -6.36
CA SER A 256 19.95 9.93 -7.73
C SER A 256 18.42 10.16 -7.75
N PRO A 257 17.88 11.01 -8.66
CA PRO A 257 16.44 11.17 -8.85
C PRO A 257 15.65 9.85 -8.94
N VAL A 258 16.24 8.81 -9.52
CA VAL A 258 15.64 7.47 -9.65
C VAL A 258 15.47 6.78 -8.29
N THR A 259 16.43 7.00 -7.39
CA THR A 259 16.53 6.33 -6.09
C THR A 259 16.05 7.17 -4.91
N GLN A 260 15.72 8.45 -5.14
CA GLN A 260 15.37 9.43 -4.10
C GLN A 260 14.24 8.93 -3.18
N ALA A 261 13.15 8.38 -3.74
CA ALA A 261 12.03 7.90 -2.92
C ALA A 261 12.44 6.75 -1.98
N PHE A 262 13.24 5.80 -2.48
CA PHE A 262 13.77 4.68 -1.69
C PHE A 262 14.77 5.14 -0.64
N TRP A 263 15.60 6.11 -1.00
CA TRP A 263 16.52 6.78 -0.10
C TRP A 263 15.78 7.42 1.08
N ASP A 264 14.79 8.27 0.80
CA ASP A 264 14.06 9.00 1.82
C ASP A 264 13.41 8.06 2.83
N VAL A 265 12.82 6.97 2.34
CA VAL A 265 12.20 5.94 3.20
C VAL A 265 13.23 5.12 3.96
N SER A 266 14.32 4.69 3.31
CA SER A 266 15.36 3.90 3.98
C SER A 266 16.10 4.71 5.06
N GLU A 267 16.47 5.95 4.78
CA GLU A 267 17.10 6.86 5.76
C GLU A 267 16.14 7.30 6.86
N GLY A 268 14.87 7.55 6.52
CA GLY A 268 13.82 7.80 7.51
C GLY A 268 13.71 6.65 8.51
N ARG A 269 13.70 5.41 8.01
CA ARG A 269 13.57 4.19 8.83
C ARG A 269 14.84 3.77 9.57
N LYS A 270 16.04 4.19 9.15
CA LYS A 270 17.27 3.98 9.95
C LYS A 270 17.15 4.57 11.35
N ARG A 271 16.30 5.58 11.54
CA ARG A 271 15.98 6.15 12.86
C ARG A 271 15.04 5.27 13.71
N TRP A 272 14.32 4.35 13.09
CA TRP A 272 13.20 3.60 13.72
C TRP A 272 13.39 2.08 13.78
N THR A 273 14.34 1.50 13.03
CA THR A 273 14.57 0.05 13.01
C THR A 273 16.05 -0.26 12.85
N CYS A 274 16.63 -1.19 13.62
CA CYS A 274 16.07 -2.50 13.95
C CYS A 274 16.37 -2.91 15.40
N LEU A 275 15.35 -3.06 16.26
CA LEU A 275 15.50 -3.58 17.64
C LEU A 275 16.10 -5.00 17.66
N HIS A 276 15.91 -5.77 16.59
CA HIS A 276 16.56 -7.07 16.41
C HIS A 276 18.05 -6.99 16.03
N CYS A 277 18.50 -5.86 15.48
CA CYS A 277 19.85 -5.66 14.96
C CYS A 277 20.69 -4.83 15.93
N THR A 278 20.05 -3.99 16.76
CA THR A 278 20.71 -3.28 17.87
C THR A 278 21.06 -4.20 19.03
N VAL A 279 20.39 -5.36 19.18
CA VAL A 279 20.54 -6.23 20.36
C VAL A 279 21.55 -7.38 20.13
N ARG A 280 21.90 -7.74 18.89
CA ARG A 280 22.92 -8.78 18.59
C ARG A 280 23.66 -8.49 17.27
N SER A 281 24.97 -8.21 17.35
CA SER A 281 25.92 -8.20 16.22
C SER A 281 25.79 -9.50 15.40
N PRO A 282 25.62 -9.49 14.05
CA PRO A 282 26.45 -8.86 12.98
C PRO A 282 25.68 -7.82 12.13
N PRO A 283 26.19 -7.27 10.98
CA PRO A 283 25.47 -6.26 10.19
C PRO A 283 24.06 -6.70 9.76
N CYS A 284 23.11 -5.74 9.72
CA CYS A 284 21.72 -5.98 9.32
C CYS A 284 21.62 -6.35 7.84
N HIS A 285 21.39 -7.61 7.48
CA HIS A 285 21.13 -8.02 6.08
C HIS A 285 19.68 -7.77 5.63
N CYS A 286 19.14 -6.62 6.05
CA CYS A 286 17.79 -6.18 5.72
C CYS A 286 17.77 -5.57 4.32
N THR A 287 16.75 -5.88 3.54
CA THR A 287 16.54 -5.34 2.19
C THR A 287 15.16 -4.70 2.11
N LEU A 288 14.93 -3.83 1.12
CA LEU A 288 13.60 -3.26 0.89
C LEU A 288 12.58 -4.37 0.57
N ARG A 289 12.99 -5.41 -0.16
CA ARG A 289 12.16 -6.60 -0.44
C ARG A 289 11.66 -7.25 0.86
N LYS A 290 12.55 -7.55 1.80
CA LYS A 290 12.18 -8.15 3.10
C LYS A 290 11.26 -7.24 3.92
N GLN A 291 11.47 -5.93 3.84
CA GLN A 291 10.75 -4.96 4.67
C GLN A 291 9.37 -4.58 4.14
N PHE A 292 9.15 -4.67 2.83
CA PHE A 292 7.90 -4.21 2.18
C PHE A 292 7.21 -5.26 1.34
N LEU A 293 7.96 -6.13 0.66
CA LEU A 293 7.37 -7.06 -0.30
C LEU A 293 7.03 -8.41 0.33
N ASP A 294 7.94 -8.94 1.13
CA ASP A 294 7.73 -10.21 1.84
C ASP A 294 6.70 -10.05 2.96
N ARG A 295 6.61 -8.83 3.51
CA ARG A 295 5.56 -8.42 4.45
C ARG A 295 4.35 -7.98 3.66
N TRP A 296 3.29 -8.79 3.63
CA TRP A 296 2.00 -8.36 3.09
C TRP A 296 1.44 -7.23 3.96
N LEU A 297 1.82 -5.99 3.70
CA LEU A 297 1.53 -4.83 4.54
C LEU A 297 0.57 -3.89 3.81
N CYS A 298 -0.54 -3.53 4.44
CA CYS A 298 -1.47 -2.56 3.84
C CYS A 298 -0.91 -1.14 3.92
N LEU A 299 -1.31 -0.29 2.97
CA LEU A 299 -0.84 1.11 2.93
C LEU A 299 -1.12 1.92 4.21
N PRO A 300 -2.28 1.79 4.89
CA PRO A 300 -2.46 2.45 6.19
C PRO A 300 -1.40 2.06 7.23
N CYS A 301 -1.11 0.76 7.38
CA CYS A 301 -0.09 0.31 8.32
C CYS A 301 1.33 0.74 7.88
N TYR A 302 1.58 0.86 6.59
CA TYR A 302 2.83 1.44 6.09
C TYR A 302 2.94 2.92 6.49
N GLN A 303 1.89 3.72 6.34
CA GLN A 303 1.89 5.13 6.75
C GLN A 303 2.09 5.29 8.27
N ASP A 304 1.49 4.40 9.07
CA ASP A 304 1.69 4.37 10.53
C ASP A 304 3.13 3.96 10.93
N GLU A 305 3.88 3.27 10.04
CA GLU A 305 5.28 2.87 10.25
C GLU A 305 6.31 3.96 9.88
N GLN A 306 5.90 5.02 9.16
CA GLN A 306 6.77 6.13 8.73
C GLN A 306 6.77 7.28 9.75
#